data_AF-A0AAJ5RXB0-F1
#
_entry.id   AF-A0AAJ5RXB0-F1
#
_cell.length_a   1.000
_cell.length_b   1.000
_cell.length_c   1.000
_cell.angle_alpha   90.00
_cell.angle_beta   90.00
_cell.angle_gamma   90.00
#
_symmetry.space_group_name_H-M   'P 1'
#
loop_
_entity.id
_entity.type
_entity.pdbx_description
1 polymer ?
#
loop_
_entity_poly.entity_id
_entity_poly.type
_entity_poly.pdbx_seq_one_letter_code
_entity_poly.pdbx_strand_id
1 'polypeptide(L)'
;MEHSVYVSSKHQGKGVRKQLLQKLIEEAKRKVRTLIAVIDSENVGSFKLHEQFGFHLVGRLKHIRYKFGKWLDIVYYQLDLYE
;
A
#
# COMPACT_ATOMS: atom_id res chain seq x y z
N MET A 1 -3.72 -8.40 7.93
CA MET A 1 -4.88 -8.04 7.08
C MET A 1 -4.36 -7.30 5.86
N GLU A 2 -4.79 -7.68 4.66
CA GLU A 2 -4.51 -6.89 3.45
C GLU A 2 -5.46 -5.68 3.40
N HIS A 3 -4.98 -4.56 2.88
CA HIS A 3 -5.80 -3.37 2.66
C HIS A 3 -5.51 -2.71 1.31
N SER A 4 -6.52 -2.00 0.82
CA SER A 4 -6.44 -1.24 -0.42
C SER A 4 -7.06 0.15 -0.25
N VAL A 5 -6.44 1.17 -0.85
CA VAL A 5 -6.91 2.57 -0.84
C VAL A 5 -7.01 3.09 -2.26
N TYR A 6 -8.20 3.52 -2.66
CA TYR A 6 -8.45 4.09 -3.98
C TYR A 6 -8.93 5.53 -3.88
N VAL A 7 -8.38 6.40 -4.72
CA VAL A 7 -8.81 7.81 -4.82
C VAL A 7 -9.08 8.12 -6.27
N SER A 8 -10.26 8.70 -6.52
CA SER A 8 -10.67 9.19 -7.84
C SER A 8 -9.58 10.06 -8.46
N SER A 9 -9.35 9.92 -9.76
CA SER A 9 -8.38 10.75 -10.52
C SER A 9 -8.59 12.24 -10.32
N LYS A 10 -9.84 12.70 -10.15
CA LYS A 10 -10.23 14.09 -9.89
C LYS A 10 -9.77 14.64 -8.52
N HIS A 11 -9.33 13.76 -7.61
CA HIS A 11 -8.97 14.10 -6.23
C HIS A 11 -7.53 13.71 -5.87
N GLN A 12 -6.71 13.35 -6.86
CA GLN A 12 -5.28 13.09 -6.64
C GLN A 12 -4.51 14.38 -6.34
N GLY A 13 -3.33 14.26 -5.71
CA GLY A 13 -2.48 15.41 -5.34
C GLY A 13 -2.96 16.22 -4.14
N LYS A 14 -4.17 15.99 -3.62
CA LYS A 14 -4.77 16.74 -2.51
C LYS A 14 -4.56 16.11 -1.12
N GLY A 15 -3.63 15.18 -0.98
CA GLY A 15 -3.38 14.47 0.29
C GLY A 15 -4.45 13.47 0.73
N VAL A 16 -5.54 13.29 -0.02
CA VAL A 16 -6.67 12.39 0.33
C VAL A 16 -6.22 10.96 0.62
N ARG A 17 -5.31 10.39 -0.20
CA ARG A 17 -4.76 9.04 0.04
C ARG A 17 -4.08 8.93 1.40
N LYS A 18 -3.34 9.96 1.81
CA LYS A 18 -2.64 10.00 3.10
C LYS A 18 -3.65 10.01 4.25
N GLN A 19 -4.69 10.83 4.15
CA GLN A 19 -5.74 10.92 5.18
C GLN A 19 -6.50 9.59 5.33
N LEU A 20 -6.87 8.95 4.22
CA LEU A 20 -7.54 7.65 4.24
C LEU A 20 -6.66 6.56 4.86
N LEU A 21 -5.39 6.48 4.45
CA LEU A 21 -4.46 5.48 4.98
C LEU A 21 -4.20 5.70 6.48
N GLN A 22 -4.02 6.95 6.90
CA GLN A 22 -3.87 7.28 8.32
C GLN A 22 -5.07 6.80 9.14
N LYS A 23 -6.28 7.13 8.70
CA LYS A 23 -7.49 6.73 9.43
C LYS A 23 -7.66 5.21 9.45
N LEU A 24 -7.33 4.53 8.34
CA LEU A 24 -7.33 3.07 8.28
C LEU A 24 -6.37 2.46 9.31
N ILE A 25 -5.14 2.95 9.39
CA ILE A 25 -4.14 2.46 10.34
C ILE A 25 -4.63 2.66 11.79
N GLU A 26 -5.17 3.83 12.10
CA GLU A 26 -5.73 4.13 13.44
C GLU A 26 -6.82 3.12 13.85
N GLU A 27 -7.74 2.81 12.94
CA GLU A 27 -8.81 1.83 13.17
C GLU A 27 -8.28 0.38 13.25
N ALA A 28 -7.21 0.08 12.51
CA ALA A 28 -6.62 -1.26 12.44
C ALA A 28 -5.84 -1.64 13.70
N LYS A 29 -5.21 -0.68 14.39
CA LYS A 29 -4.34 -0.91 15.57
C LYS A 29 -4.97 -1.79 16.66
N ARG A 30 -6.28 -1.72 16.84
CA ARG A 30 -7.00 -2.50 17.87
C ARG A 30 -7.60 -3.82 17.36
N LYS A 31 -7.49 -4.10 16.05
CA LYS A 31 -8.20 -5.18 15.38
C LYS A 31 -7.26 -6.22 14.78
N VAL A 32 -6.07 -5.81 14.35
CA VAL A 32 -5.12 -6.67 13.65
C VAL A 32 -3.69 -6.39 14.10
N ARG A 33 -2.83 -7.41 14.01
CA ARG A 33 -1.40 -7.28 14.32
C ARG A 33 -0.62 -6.62 13.19
N THR A 34 -0.98 -6.92 11.95
CA THR A 34 -0.17 -6.51 10.79
C THR A 34 -1.08 -6.07 9.66
N LEU A 35 -0.69 -4.99 8.98
CA LEU A 35 -1.25 -4.55 7.70
C LEU A 35 -0.31 -4.92 6.56
N ILE A 36 -0.87 -5.41 5.46
CA ILE A 36 -0.14 -5.75 4.24
C ILE A 36 -0.67 -4.92 3.08
N ALA A 37 0.21 -4.22 2.39
CA ALA A 37 -0.08 -3.53 1.14
C ALA A 37 0.51 -4.33 -0.03
N VAL A 38 -0.33 -4.60 -1.03
CA VAL A 38 0.04 -5.32 -2.26
C VAL A 38 0.03 -4.33 -3.41
N ILE A 39 1.21 -4.05 -3.99
CA ILE A 39 1.40 -2.88 -4.85
C ILE A 39 2.06 -3.32 -6.17
N ASP A 40 1.58 -2.79 -7.30
CA ASP A 40 2.29 -2.86 -8.59
C ASP A 40 3.67 -2.22 -8.46
N SER A 41 4.74 -2.90 -8.87
CA SER A 41 6.12 -2.39 -8.70
C SER A 41 6.38 -1.04 -9.36
N GLU A 42 5.57 -0.64 -10.34
CA GLU A 42 5.66 0.66 -11.02
C GLU A 42 4.87 1.78 -10.33
N ASN A 43 4.05 1.45 -9.32
CA ASN A 43 3.28 2.44 -8.59
C ASN A 43 4.12 3.08 -7.48
N VAL A 44 5.10 3.89 -7.91
CA VAL A 44 6.06 4.58 -7.03
C VAL A 44 5.38 5.46 -5.99
N GLY A 45 4.27 6.11 -6.35
CA GLY A 45 3.51 6.92 -5.40
C GLY A 45 2.88 6.10 -4.27
N SER A 46 2.49 4.85 -4.53
CA SER A 46 1.89 4.00 -3.51
C SER A 46 2.92 3.51 -2.51
N PHE A 47 4.05 2.91 -2.93
CA PHE A 47 5.01 2.39 -1.95
C PHE A 47 5.69 3.51 -1.15
N LYS A 48 5.99 4.67 -1.77
CA LYS A 48 6.50 5.84 -1.02
C LYS A 48 5.53 6.33 0.04
N LEU A 49 4.22 6.33 -0.26
CA LEU A 49 3.21 6.68 0.73
C LEU A 49 3.19 5.67 1.88
N HIS A 50 3.28 4.37 1.60
CA HIS A 50 3.31 3.35 2.64
C HIS A 50 4.58 3.46 3.50
N GLU A 51 5.75 3.68 2.90
CA GLU A 51 7.02 3.91 3.63
C GLU A 51 6.92 5.09 4.62
N GLN A 52 6.21 6.17 4.26
CA GLN A 52 5.96 7.31 5.17
C GLN A 52 5.17 6.94 6.44
N PHE A 53 4.40 5.85 6.41
CA PHE A 53 3.65 5.34 7.56
C PHE A 53 4.39 4.21 8.30
N GLY A 54 5.65 3.96 7.97
CA GLY A 54 6.45 2.91 8.61
C GLY A 54 6.25 1.51 8.01
N PHE A 55 5.57 1.39 6.86
CA PHE A 55 5.59 0.13 6.14
C PHE A 55 6.99 -0.16 5.60
N HIS A 56 7.38 -1.42 5.59
CA HIS A 56 8.65 -1.88 5.01
C HIS A 56 8.43 -2.99 3.99
N LEU A 57 9.32 -3.09 3.00
CA LEU A 57 9.25 -4.12 1.95
C LEU A 57 9.53 -5.50 2.57
N VAL A 58 8.64 -6.46 2.35
CA VAL A 58 8.79 -7.85 2.84
C VAL A 58 8.85 -8.89 1.72
N GLY A 59 8.52 -8.52 0.49
CA GLY A 59 8.59 -9.47 -0.61
C GLY A 59 8.34 -8.86 -1.97
N ARG A 60 8.84 -9.53 -3.00
CA ARG A 60 8.61 -9.19 -4.40
C ARG A 60 8.38 -10.46 -5.21
N LEU A 61 7.24 -10.53 -5.87
CA LEU A 61 6.92 -11.57 -6.84
C LEU A 61 7.16 -11.03 -8.23
N LYS A 62 8.03 -11.71 -8.99
CA LYS A 62 8.48 -11.24 -10.30
C LYS A 62 7.58 -11.72 -11.43
N HIS A 63 7.22 -10.82 -12.35
CA HIS A 63 6.47 -11.10 -13.57
C HIS A 63 5.14 -11.86 -13.34
N ILE A 64 4.40 -11.53 -12.29
CA ILE A 64 3.16 -12.24 -11.93
C ILE A 64 1.89 -11.51 -12.35
N ARG A 65 1.97 -10.26 -12.84
CA ARG A 65 0.82 -9.48 -13.27
C ARG A 65 1.00 -8.94 -14.68
N TYR A 66 0.06 -9.19 -15.59
CA TYR A 66 0.07 -8.57 -16.93
C TYR A 66 -0.81 -7.32 -16.97
N LYS A 67 -0.25 -6.18 -17.41
CA LYS A 67 -0.95 -4.89 -17.49
C LYS A 67 -0.29 -4.00 -18.54
N PHE A 68 -1.10 -3.29 -19.34
CA PHE A 68 -0.62 -2.34 -20.36
C PHE A 68 0.47 -2.90 -21.29
N GLY A 69 0.31 -4.16 -21.73
CA GLY A 69 1.25 -4.78 -22.68
C GLY A 69 2.51 -5.40 -22.07
N LYS A 70 2.67 -5.39 -20.74
CA LYS A 70 3.87 -5.90 -20.06
C LYS A 70 3.57 -6.70 -18.81
N TRP A 71 4.50 -7.59 -18.46
CA TRP A 71 4.53 -8.26 -17.17
C TRP A 71 5.15 -7.34 -16.11
N LEU A 72 4.51 -7.27 -14.96
CA LEU A 72 4.87 -6.45 -13.82
C LEU A 72 5.13 -7.33 -12.60
N ASP A 73 5.96 -6.80 -11.73
CA ASP A 73 6.19 -7.37 -10.42
C ASP A 73 5.16 -6.82 -9.43
N ILE A 74 4.90 -7.61 -8.40
CA ILE A 74 4.11 -7.19 -7.24
C ILE A 74 5.04 -7.12 -6.05
N VAL A 75 4.98 -6.01 -5.31
CA VAL A 75 5.71 -5.81 -4.07
C VAL A 75 4.74 -5.84 -2.89
N TYR A 76 5.19 -6.50 -1.81
CA TYR A 76 4.48 -6.61 -0.55
C TYR A 76 5.16 -5.72 0.48
N TYR A 77 4.37 -4.83 1.06
CA TYR A 77 4.81 -3.96 2.15
C TYR A 77 4.05 -4.32 3.42
N GLN A 78 4.75 -4.32 4.55
CA GLN A 78 4.22 -4.71 5.85
C GLN A 78 4.33 -3.55 6.84
N LEU A 79 3.27 -3.34 7.62
CA LEU A 79 3.29 -2.51 8.83
C LEU A 79 2.85 -3.35 10.01
N ASP A 80 3.72 -3.48 11.00
CA ASP A 80 3.40 -4.09 12.28
C ASP A 80 2.76 -3.06 13.21
N LEU A 81 1.67 -3.45 13.85
CA LEU A 81 0.84 -2.62 14.71
C LEU A 81 0.87 -3.10 16.17
N TYR A 82 1.69 -4.09 16.49
CA TYR A 82 1.95 -4.58 17.83
C TYR A 82 3.32 -4.08 18.32
N GLU A 83 3.48 -4.03 19.64
CA GLU A 83 4.77 -3.81 20.31
C GLU A 83 5.57 -5.11 20.39
#